data_AF-A0A9D2LZW7-F1
#
_entry.id   AF-A0A9D2LZW7-F1
#
_cell.length_a   1.000
_cell.length_b   1.000
_cell.length_c   1.000
_cell.angle_alpha   90.00
_cell.angle_beta   90.00
_cell.angle_gamma   90.00
#
_symmetry.space_group_name_H-M   'P 1'
#
loop_
_entity.id
_entity.type
_entity.pdbx_description
1 polymer ?
#
loop_
_entity_poly.entity_id
_entity_poly.type
_entity_poly.pdbx_seq_one_letter_code
_entity_poly.pdbx_strand_id
1 'polypeptide(L)'
;LEAFCVPGSVAEQRNVGLGHGNLGAMLLRDETKCFAFLAGHESFAAAEGAIGIAKTANRARKEPLRIILNGLGKDAAYIISRINGFTYVKTDYDFFTGELKVVETKAFSEGERAAVKCYGANDVLEGVAIMKAEGVDVSITGNSTNPTRFQHLVAGTYKKWANENGKKYFSVASGGGTGRTLHPDNMAAGPASYGLTDSMGRMHGDAQFAGSSSVPAHVEMMGLIGMGNNPMVGATVACAVAVYEGTKE
;
A
#
# COMPACT_ATOMS: atom_id res chain seq x y z
N LEU A 1 -15.20 0.85 -12.78
CA LEU A 1 -13.77 1.07 -13.10
C LEU A 1 -13.36 0.26 -14.33
N GLU A 2 -13.50 -1.07 -14.32
CA GLU A 2 -13.07 -1.91 -15.46
C GLU A 2 -13.72 -1.52 -16.80
N ALA A 3 -15.03 -1.27 -16.80
CA ALA A 3 -15.78 -0.86 -18.00
C ALA A 3 -15.34 0.51 -18.59
N PHE A 4 -14.52 1.28 -17.86
CA PHE A 4 -13.98 2.56 -18.31
C PHE A 4 -12.52 2.45 -18.77
N CYS A 5 -11.93 1.25 -18.78
CA CYS A 5 -10.61 1.04 -19.36
C CYS A 5 -10.67 1.22 -20.88
N VAL A 6 -9.67 1.89 -21.44
CA VAL A 6 -9.57 2.12 -22.89
C VAL A 6 -9.40 0.77 -23.61
N PRO A 7 -10.19 0.45 -24.65
CA PRO A 7 -10.02 -0.80 -25.40
C PRO A 7 -8.61 -0.97 -25.97
N GLY A 8 -8.05 -2.17 -25.85
CA GLY A 8 -6.69 -2.52 -26.24
C GLY A 8 -5.60 -2.03 -25.27
N SER A 9 -5.97 -1.33 -24.19
CA SER A 9 -4.99 -0.82 -23.24
C SER A 9 -4.44 -1.91 -22.31
N VAL A 10 -3.26 -1.64 -21.76
CA VAL A 10 -2.69 -2.46 -20.68
C VAL A 10 -3.59 -2.48 -19.44
N ALA A 11 -4.41 -1.44 -19.22
CA ALA A 11 -5.34 -1.39 -18.09
C ALA A 11 -6.49 -2.41 -18.26
N GLU A 12 -7.06 -2.49 -19.45
CA GLU A 12 -8.09 -3.48 -19.82
C GLU A 12 -7.50 -4.90 -19.80
N GLN A 13 -6.36 -5.14 -20.46
CA GLN A 13 -5.73 -6.46 -20.52
C GLN A 13 -5.39 -7.03 -19.12
N ARG A 14 -5.07 -6.15 -18.17
CA ARG A 14 -4.69 -6.54 -16.80
C ARG A 14 -5.84 -6.51 -15.82
N ASN A 15 -7.04 -6.17 -16.28
CA ASN A 15 -8.23 -6.03 -15.45
C ASN A 15 -7.97 -5.13 -14.22
N VAL A 16 -7.38 -3.95 -14.46
CA VAL A 16 -6.93 -3.03 -13.40
C VAL A 16 -8.10 -2.55 -12.54
N GLY A 17 -9.26 -2.31 -13.16
CA GLY A 17 -10.47 -1.90 -12.48
C GLY A 17 -11.00 -3.00 -11.56
N LEU A 18 -10.91 -4.27 -11.96
CA LEU A 18 -11.23 -5.41 -11.08
C LEU A 18 -10.27 -5.49 -9.90
N GLY A 19 -8.98 -5.25 -10.10
CA GLY A 19 -7.99 -5.19 -9.01
C GLY A 19 -8.34 -4.15 -7.94
N HIS A 20 -8.75 -2.94 -8.36
CA HIS A 20 -9.24 -1.91 -7.44
C HIS A 20 -10.53 -2.32 -6.71
N GLY A 21 -11.47 -2.95 -7.43
CA GLY A 21 -12.70 -3.48 -6.84
C GLY A 21 -12.42 -4.56 -5.79
N ASN A 22 -11.51 -5.48 -6.10
CA ASN A 22 -11.07 -6.54 -5.18
C ASN A 22 -10.45 -5.96 -3.91
N LEU A 23 -9.57 -4.96 -4.05
CA LEU A 23 -9.01 -4.25 -2.89
C LEU A 23 -10.11 -3.64 -2.01
N GLY A 24 -11.02 -2.86 -2.62
CA GLY A 24 -12.14 -2.25 -1.89
C GLY A 24 -12.98 -3.30 -1.16
N ALA A 25 -13.27 -4.43 -1.82
CA ALA A 25 -14.01 -5.54 -1.22
C ALA A 25 -13.24 -6.19 -0.06
N MET A 26 -11.93 -6.41 -0.18
CA MET A 26 -11.12 -6.98 0.90
C MET A 26 -11.07 -6.05 2.12
N LEU A 27 -10.98 -4.73 1.91
CA LEU A 27 -11.03 -3.76 3.01
C LEU A 27 -12.37 -3.74 3.74
N LEU A 28 -13.47 -4.16 3.10
CA LEU A 28 -14.80 -4.24 3.72
C LEU A 28 -15.09 -5.60 4.37
N ARG A 29 -14.30 -6.63 4.04
CA ARG A 29 -14.47 -8.00 4.53
C ARG A 29 -13.89 -8.19 5.93
N ASP A 30 -14.67 -8.72 6.86
CA ASP A 30 -14.27 -8.91 8.26
C ASP A 30 -13.05 -9.86 8.40
N GLU A 31 -12.76 -10.70 7.40
CA GLU A 31 -11.59 -11.59 7.38
C GLU A 31 -10.26 -10.84 7.22
N THR A 32 -10.27 -9.66 6.60
CA THR A 32 -9.07 -8.79 6.55
C THR A 32 -8.94 -8.08 7.89
N LYS A 33 -7.84 -8.33 8.61
CA LYS A 33 -7.63 -7.78 9.96
C LYS A 33 -6.57 -6.70 9.98
N CYS A 34 -5.54 -6.83 9.15
CA CYS A 34 -4.43 -5.88 9.11
C CYS A 34 -4.19 -5.32 7.70
N PHE A 35 -4.19 -3.99 7.63
CA PHE A 35 -3.95 -3.23 6.42
C PHE A 35 -2.66 -2.41 6.55
N ALA A 36 -1.71 -2.65 5.64
CA ALA A 36 -0.41 -1.99 5.66
C ALA A 36 -0.25 -0.97 4.53
N PHE A 37 0.34 0.17 4.87
CA PHE A 37 0.86 1.13 3.91
C PHE A 37 2.37 1.05 3.89
N LEU A 38 2.90 0.58 2.76
CA LEU A 38 4.33 0.57 2.51
C LEU A 38 4.71 1.93 1.91
N ALA A 39 5.02 2.89 2.79
CA ALA A 39 5.21 4.30 2.45
C ALA A 39 6.65 4.64 2.06
N GLY A 40 6.82 5.59 1.14
CA GLY A 40 8.10 6.22 0.78
C GLY A 40 8.49 7.37 1.71
N HIS A 41 9.76 7.80 1.64
CA HIS A 41 10.38 8.77 2.56
C HIS A 41 9.68 10.14 2.64
N GLU A 42 8.83 10.54 1.70
CA GLU A 42 8.13 11.84 1.75
C GLU A 42 6.59 11.75 1.84
N SER A 43 6.00 10.58 2.07
CA SER A 43 4.59 10.36 1.72
C SER A 43 3.58 10.68 2.85
N PHE A 44 3.60 11.90 3.41
CA PHE A 44 2.55 12.39 4.33
C PHE A 44 1.14 12.26 3.75
N ALA A 45 0.97 12.63 2.48
CA ALA A 45 -0.32 12.55 1.79
C ALA A 45 -0.82 11.10 1.61
N ALA A 46 0.10 10.14 1.46
CA ALA A 46 -0.29 8.73 1.32
C ALA A 46 -0.82 8.18 2.66
N ALA A 47 -0.22 8.58 3.78
CA ALA A 47 -0.66 8.19 5.13
C ALA A 47 -2.04 8.75 5.49
N GLU A 48 -2.36 9.98 5.08
CA GLU A 48 -3.70 10.56 5.32
C GLU A 48 -4.77 9.90 4.42
N GLY A 49 -4.49 9.69 3.13
CA GLY A 49 -5.42 9.00 2.23
C GLY A 49 -5.71 7.56 2.69
N ALA A 50 -4.68 6.87 3.14
CA ALA A 50 -4.75 5.55 3.76
C ALA A 50 -5.74 5.45 4.91
N ILE A 51 -5.60 6.36 5.87
CA ILE A 51 -6.42 6.44 7.07
C ILE A 51 -7.86 6.77 6.69
N GLY A 52 -8.07 7.68 5.74
CA GLY A 52 -9.40 8.00 5.23
C GLY A 52 -10.13 6.78 4.68
N ILE A 53 -9.44 5.94 3.90
CA ILE A 53 -10.00 4.69 3.37
C ILE A 53 -10.39 3.75 4.51
N ALA A 54 -9.47 3.49 5.44
CA ALA A 54 -9.71 2.56 6.54
C ALA A 54 -10.82 3.05 7.49
N LYS A 55 -10.86 4.35 7.80
CA LYS A 55 -11.92 4.97 8.61
C LYS A 55 -13.29 4.79 7.95
N THR A 56 -13.36 4.99 6.64
CA THR A 56 -14.60 4.80 5.88
C THR A 56 -15.01 3.33 5.90
N ALA A 57 -14.07 2.40 5.64
CA ALA A 57 -14.34 0.96 5.69
C ALA A 57 -14.84 0.52 7.07
N ASN A 58 -14.24 1.02 8.15
CA ASN A 58 -14.59 0.66 9.53
C ASN A 58 -16.04 0.98 9.91
N ARG A 59 -16.72 1.89 9.21
CA ARG A 59 -18.16 2.16 9.43
C ARG A 59 -19.06 0.99 9.04
N ALA A 60 -18.62 0.14 8.11
CA ALA A 60 -19.37 -1.01 7.62
C ALA A 60 -18.88 -2.35 8.18
N ARG A 61 -17.85 -2.34 9.04
CA ARG A 61 -17.21 -3.55 9.57
C ARG A 61 -17.65 -3.84 11.00
N LYS A 62 -17.52 -5.11 11.42
CA LYS A 62 -17.72 -5.51 12.82
C LYS A 62 -16.53 -5.14 13.70
N GLU A 63 -15.33 -5.33 13.14
CA GLU A 63 -14.07 -4.99 13.80
C GLU A 63 -13.27 -4.01 12.94
N PRO A 64 -12.71 -2.94 13.55
CA PRO A 64 -11.92 -1.97 12.84
C PRO A 64 -10.64 -2.62 12.30
N LEU A 65 -10.25 -2.24 11.08
CA LEU A 65 -8.96 -2.59 10.49
C LEU A 65 -7.82 -2.07 11.37
N ARG A 66 -6.86 -2.94 11.69
CA ARG A 66 -5.58 -2.52 12.24
C ARG A 66 -4.75 -1.93 11.10
N ILE A 67 -4.28 -0.70 11.27
CA ILE A 67 -3.53 0.02 10.25
C ILE A 67 -2.07 0.09 10.68
N ILE A 68 -1.16 -0.28 9.78
CA ILE A 68 0.26 -0.08 9.98
C ILE A 68 0.89 0.72 8.84
N LEU A 69 1.88 1.54 9.17
CA LEU A 69 2.81 2.13 8.21
C LEU A 69 4.14 1.41 8.33
N ASN A 70 4.72 1.05 7.20
CA ASN A 70 6.03 0.40 7.10
C ASN A 70 6.75 0.91 5.83
N GLY A 71 8.03 0.59 5.67
CA GLY A 71 8.82 0.99 4.50
C GLY A 71 9.44 2.38 4.57
N LEU A 72 9.37 3.01 5.74
CA LEU A 72 10.01 4.28 6.09
C LEU A 72 11.36 4.00 6.76
N GLY A 73 12.36 4.86 6.58
CA GLY A 73 13.53 4.86 7.47
C GLY A 73 13.14 5.17 8.93
N LYS A 74 13.93 4.72 9.90
CA LYS A 74 13.62 4.87 11.34
C LYS A 74 13.38 6.32 11.78
N ASP A 75 14.17 7.26 11.28
CA ASP A 75 13.99 8.68 11.60
C ASP A 75 12.71 9.26 10.98
N ALA A 76 12.43 8.91 9.72
CA ALA A 76 11.22 9.34 9.03
C ALA A 76 9.97 8.79 9.73
N ALA A 77 9.99 7.52 10.14
CA ALA A 77 8.89 6.91 10.89
C ALA A 77 8.64 7.64 12.22
N TYR A 78 9.68 7.99 12.97
CA TYR A 78 9.53 8.76 14.21
C TYR A 78 8.89 10.14 13.96
N ILE A 79 9.39 10.88 12.96
CA ILE A 79 8.89 12.22 12.61
C ILE A 79 7.44 12.16 12.12
N ILE A 80 7.12 11.25 11.21
CA ILE A 80 5.76 11.05 10.68
C ILE A 80 4.80 10.66 11.80
N SER A 81 5.23 9.79 12.72
CA SER A 81 4.41 9.40 13.87
C SER A 81 4.10 10.61 14.75
N ARG A 82 5.12 11.42 15.05
CA ARG A 82 4.96 12.60 15.88
C ARG A 82 4.04 13.65 15.26
N ILE A 83 4.21 13.93 13.97
CA ILE A 83 3.44 14.97 13.28
C ILE A 83 1.98 14.54 13.11
N ASN A 84 1.73 13.29 12.76
CA ASN A 84 0.37 12.81 12.51
C ASN A 84 -0.34 12.27 13.75
N GLY A 85 0.38 12.08 14.86
CA GLY A 85 -0.15 11.53 16.11
C GLY A 85 -0.23 10.01 16.14
N PHE A 86 0.52 9.29 15.30
CA PHE A 86 0.52 7.83 15.29
C PHE A 86 1.30 7.26 16.47
N THR A 87 1.16 5.95 16.69
CA THR A 87 2.02 5.20 17.60
C THR A 87 3.28 4.78 16.86
N TYR A 88 4.42 5.35 17.26
CA TYR A 88 5.72 4.93 16.76
C TYR A 88 6.12 3.60 17.41
N VAL A 89 6.50 2.62 16.61
CA VAL A 89 7.01 1.33 17.06
C VAL A 89 8.43 1.17 16.56
N LYS A 90 9.38 1.31 17.49
CA LYS A 90 10.81 1.15 17.21
C LYS A 90 11.14 -0.33 17.26
N THR A 91 11.76 -0.83 16.19
CA THR A 91 12.23 -2.21 16.11
C THR A 91 13.74 -2.28 16.11
N ASP A 92 14.24 -3.42 16.55
CA ASP A 92 15.60 -3.88 16.34
C ASP A 92 15.53 -5.26 15.66
N TYR A 93 16.33 -5.45 14.61
CA TYR A 93 16.29 -6.64 13.79
C TYR A 93 17.65 -7.32 13.80
N ASP A 94 17.66 -8.56 14.27
CA ASP A 94 18.87 -9.37 14.28
C ASP A 94 19.04 -10.05 12.91
N PHE A 95 20.04 -9.61 12.16
CA PHE A 95 20.34 -10.13 10.83
C PHE A 95 20.87 -11.57 10.84
N PHE A 96 21.41 -12.06 11.95
CA PHE A 96 21.92 -13.43 12.06
C PHE A 96 20.79 -14.43 12.31
N THR A 97 19.86 -14.10 13.20
CA THR A 97 18.74 -14.98 13.56
C THR A 97 17.47 -14.73 12.75
N GLY A 98 17.32 -13.54 12.18
CA GLY A 98 16.10 -13.09 11.51
C GLY A 98 14.99 -12.66 12.47
N GLU A 99 15.30 -12.46 13.75
CA GLU A 99 14.33 -12.08 14.78
C GLU A 99 14.09 -10.56 14.81
N LEU A 100 12.82 -10.17 14.87
CA LEU A 100 12.39 -8.79 15.06
C LEU A 100 11.99 -8.57 16.52
N LYS A 101 12.60 -7.58 17.17
CA LYS A 101 12.29 -7.17 18.55
C LYS A 101 11.72 -5.77 18.54
N VAL A 102 10.63 -5.56 19.28
CA VAL A 102 10.10 -4.21 19.55
C VAL A 102 10.86 -3.65 20.75
N VAL A 103 11.62 -2.57 20.54
CA VAL A 103 12.43 -1.95 21.59
C VAL A 103 11.74 -0.77 22.25
N GLU A 104 10.81 -0.11 21.55
CA GLU A 104 10.05 1.02 22.08
C GLU A 104 8.69 1.11 21.38
N THR A 105 7.65 1.47 22.12
CA THR A 105 6.34 1.83 21.57
C THR A 105 5.89 3.14 22.20
N LYS A 106 5.62 4.15 21.38
CA LYS A 106 5.29 5.50 21.84
C LYS A 106 4.13 6.09 21.05
N ALA A 107 2.99 6.27 21.71
CA ALA A 107 1.85 6.99 21.16
C ALA A 107 2.10 8.51 21.22
N PHE A 108 1.87 9.22 20.11
CA PHE A 108 1.98 10.68 20.04
C PHE A 108 0.63 11.41 20.10
N SER A 109 -0.49 10.68 20.09
CA SER A 109 -1.84 11.22 20.30
C SER A 109 -2.71 10.18 21.02
N GLU A 110 -4.00 10.47 21.13
CA GLU A 110 -5.05 9.57 21.64
C GLU A 110 -6.09 9.28 20.53
N GLY A 111 -6.86 8.21 20.69
CA GLY A 111 -7.95 7.86 19.77
C GLY A 111 -7.51 7.16 18.48
N GLU A 112 -8.25 7.39 17.38
CA GLU A 112 -8.08 6.66 16.11
C GLU A 112 -6.68 6.82 15.50
N ARG A 113 -6.07 8.00 15.64
CA ARG A 113 -4.71 8.26 15.12
C ARG A 113 -3.67 7.45 15.89
N ALA A 114 -3.80 7.35 17.21
CA ALA A 114 -2.92 6.54 18.05
C ALA A 114 -3.03 5.03 17.75
N ALA A 115 -4.17 4.56 17.24
CA ALA A 115 -4.35 3.17 16.84
C ALA A 115 -3.53 2.77 15.60
N VAL A 116 -3.06 3.75 14.81
CA VAL A 116 -2.16 3.52 13.69
C VAL A 116 -0.75 3.30 14.21
N LYS A 117 -0.16 2.14 13.90
CA LYS A 117 1.23 1.85 14.24
C LYS A 117 2.15 2.21 13.08
N CYS A 118 3.20 2.98 13.35
CA CYS A 118 4.17 3.40 12.34
C CYS A 118 5.54 2.82 12.69
N TYR A 119 6.03 1.98 11.77
CA TYR A 119 7.31 1.31 11.86
C TYR A 119 8.30 1.98 10.93
N GLY A 120 9.54 2.07 11.39
CA GLY A 120 10.68 2.38 10.55
C GLY A 120 11.60 1.17 10.43
N ALA A 121 12.12 0.93 9.24
CA ALA A 121 13.00 -0.18 8.94
C ALA A 121 14.16 0.30 8.07
N ASN A 122 15.36 -0.19 8.37
CA ASN A 122 16.58 0.18 7.63
C ASN A 122 16.94 -0.84 6.55
N ASP A 123 16.39 -2.06 6.62
CA ASP A 123 16.58 -3.10 5.61
C ASP A 123 15.27 -3.84 5.23
N VAL A 124 15.19 -4.32 3.98
CA VAL A 124 14.03 -5.04 3.46
C VAL A 124 13.64 -6.22 4.34
N LEU A 125 14.61 -6.95 4.91
CA LEU A 125 14.36 -8.08 5.79
C LEU A 125 13.64 -7.66 7.09
N GLU A 126 14.06 -6.54 7.69
CA GLU A 126 13.36 -5.95 8.85
C GLU A 126 11.93 -5.54 8.45
N GLY A 127 11.77 -4.90 7.29
CA GLY A 127 10.46 -4.54 6.74
C GLY A 127 9.54 -5.76 6.55
N VAL A 128 10.07 -6.87 6.03
CA VAL A 128 9.33 -8.13 5.87
C VAL A 128 9.00 -8.75 7.23
N ALA A 129 9.93 -8.71 8.19
CA ALA A 129 9.69 -9.22 9.54
C ALA A 129 8.58 -8.43 10.25
N ILE A 130 8.48 -7.12 10.05
CA ILE A 130 7.36 -6.29 10.54
C ILE A 130 6.03 -6.76 9.94
N MET A 131 5.98 -7.00 8.62
CA MET A 131 4.77 -7.49 7.95
C MET A 131 4.33 -8.87 8.50
N LYS A 132 5.30 -9.74 8.83
CA LYS A 132 5.04 -11.03 9.48
C LYS A 132 4.49 -10.85 10.89
N ALA A 133 5.14 -10.02 11.71
CA ALA A 133 4.78 -9.77 13.10
C ALA A 133 3.36 -9.19 13.25
N GLU A 134 2.96 -8.28 12.36
CA GLU A 134 1.62 -7.69 12.40
C GLU A 134 0.56 -8.54 11.69
N GLY A 135 0.99 -9.54 10.92
CA GLY A 135 0.12 -10.46 10.20
C GLY A 135 -0.65 -9.79 9.07
N VAL A 136 0.01 -8.95 8.28
CA VAL A 136 -0.62 -8.13 7.22
C VAL A 136 -1.38 -8.97 6.20
N ASP A 137 -2.63 -8.60 5.93
CA ASP A 137 -3.49 -9.30 4.96
C ASP A 137 -3.56 -8.55 3.64
N VAL A 138 -3.58 -7.22 3.71
CA VAL A 138 -3.67 -6.34 2.54
C VAL A 138 -2.62 -5.24 2.66
N SER A 139 -2.02 -4.84 1.54
CA SER A 139 -1.18 -3.63 1.51
C SER A 139 -1.35 -2.77 0.27
N ILE A 140 -1.08 -1.48 0.46
CA ILE A 140 -0.84 -0.54 -0.63
C ILE A 140 0.63 -0.12 -0.58
N THR A 141 1.32 -0.28 -1.71
CA THR A 141 2.70 0.17 -1.87
C THR A 141 2.73 1.56 -2.47
N GLY A 142 3.22 2.54 -1.72
CA GLY A 142 3.43 3.91 -2.17
C GLY A 142 4.60 4.02 -3.15
N ASN A 143 4.59 5.09 -3.96
CA ASN A 143 5.72 5.40 -4.81
C ASN A 143 6.91 5.86 -3.94
N SER A 144 8.10 5.34 -4.22
CA SER A 144 9.33 5.74 -3.55
C SER A 144 10.04 6.77 -4.42
N THR A 145 10.71 7.78 -3.84
CA THR A 145 11.72 8.59 -4.55
C THR A 145 13.02 7.81 -4.82
N ASN A 146 13.14 6.60 -4.26
CA ASN A 146 14.19 5.64 -4.59
C ASN A 146 13.63 4.21 -4.86
N PRO A 147 13.51 3.78 -6.13
CA PRO A 147 12.87 2.54 -6.58
C PRO A 147 13.52 1.27 -6.03
N THR A 148 14.85 1.32 -5.83
CA THR A 148 15.66 0.17 -5.45
C THR A 148 15.68 -0.04 -3.95
N ARG A 149 15.15 0.90 -3.15
CA ARG A 149 15.49 0.92 -1.73
C ARG A 149 14.63 0.07 -0.82
N PHE A 150 13.31 -0.11 -1.04
CA PHE A 150 12.54 -0.74 0.05
C PHE A 150 11.16 -1.33 -0.25
N GLN A 151 10.17 -0.51 -0.58
CA GLN A 151 8.74 -0.83 -0.35
C GLN A 151 8.26 -1.98 -1.24
N HIS A 152 8.61 -1.95 -2.52
CA HIS A 152 8.27 -3.01 -3.45
C HIS A 152 8.96 -4.33 -3.08
N LEU A 153 10.22 -4.30 -2.63
CA LEU A 153 10.94 -5.50 -2.21
C LEU A 153 10.33 -6.13 -0.96
N VAL A 154 9.88 -5.31 0.00
CA VAL A 154 9.14 -5.78 1.17
C VAL A 154 7.84 -6.46 0.76
N ALA A 155 7.02 -5.81 -0.08
CA ALA A 155 5.75 -6.36 -0.55
C ALA A 155 5.94 -7.71 -1.28
N GLY A 156 6.92 -7.79 -2.19
CA GLY A 156 7.20 -8.99 -2.97
C GLY A 156 7.76 -10.15 -2.16
N THR A 157 8.75 -9.87 -1.32
CA THR A 157 9.35 -10.89 -0.44
C THR A 157 8.30 -11.41 0.56
N TYR A 158 7.45 -10.52 1.07
CA TYR A 158 6.34 -10.91 1.92
C TYR A 158 5.28 -11.72 1.17
N LYS A 159 4.94 -11.37 -0.09
CA LYS A 159 4.03 -12.16 -0.93
C LYS A 159 4.53 -13.57 -1.16
N LYS A 160 5.81 -13.73 -1.47
CA LYS A 160 6.45 -15.04 -1.61
C LYS A 160 6.32 -15.85 -0.32
N TRP A 161 6.74 -15.27 0.81
CA TRP A 161 6.63 -15.92 2.12
C TRP A 161 5.17 -16.29 2.45
N ALA A 162 4.22 -15.40 2.19
CA ALA A 162 2.81 -15.64 2.45
C ALA A 162 2.28 -16.83 1.63
N ASN A 163 2.60 -16.89 0.33
CA ASN A 163 2.24 -18.01 -0.53
C ASN A 163 2.87 -19.34 -0.03
N GLU A 164 4.16 -19.34 0.32
CA GLU A 164 4.88 -20.51 0.82
C GLU A 164 4.36 -21.02 2.19
N ASN A 165 3.70 -20.14 2.95
CA ASN A 165 3.16 -20.46 4.28
C ASN A 165 1.62 -20.53 4.30
N GLY A 166 0.98 -20.58 3.13
CA GLY A 166 -0.47 -20.67 3.01
C GLY A 166 -1.25 -19.46 3.54
N LYS A 167 -0.58 -18.31 3.75
CA LYS A 167 -1.22 -17.05 4.15
C LYS A 167 -1.76 -16.31 2.93
N LYS A 168 -3.04 -15.96 2.98
CA LYS A 168 -3.64 -15.07 1.98
C LYS A 168 -3.10 -13.66 2.18
N TYR A 169 -2.50 -13.10 1.14
CA TYR A 169 -2.00 -11.73 1.12
C TYR A 169 -2.28 -11.10 -0.25
N PHE A 170 -2.80 -9.88 -0.23
CA PHE A 170 -3.08 -9.09 -1.43
C PHE A 170 -2.37 -7.75 -1.36
N SER A 171 -1.71 -7.35 -2.44
CA SER A 171 -0.98 -6.09 -2.50
C SER A 171 -1.26 -5.40 -3.81
N VAL A 172 -1.43 -4.08 -3.75
CA VAL A 172 -1.50 -3.23 -4.94
C VAL A 172 -0.44 -2.13 -4.87
N ALA A 173 -0.01 -1.64 -6.02
CA ALA A 173 0.78 -0.42 -6.09
C ALA A 173 -0.14 0.80 -6.19
N SER A 174 0.07 1.79 -5.32
CA SER A 174 -0.50 3.13 -5.45
C SER A 174 0.21 3.78 -6.63
N GLY A 175 -0.36 3.66 -7.82
CA GLY A 175 0.24 3.92 -9.11
C GLY A 175 0.66 5.34 -9.40
N GLY A 176 1.54 5.94 -8.59
CA GLY A 176 2.68 6.65 -9.14
C GLY A 176 3.71 5.58 -9.47
N GLY A 177 3.74 5.06 -10.69
CA GLY A 177 4.73 4.04 -11.05
C GLY A 177 6.13 4.49 -10.68
N THR A 178 7.00 3.55 -10.35
CA THR A 178 8.43 3.80 -10.08
C THR A 178 9.15 4.46 -11.28
N GLY A 179 8.49 4.52 -12.45
CA GLY A 179 8.91 5.33 -13.61
C GLY A 179 8.77 6.85 -13.47
N ARG A 180 7.99 7.40 -12.51
CA ARG A 180 8.10 8.84 -12.15
C ARG A 180 9.35 9.13 -11.32
N THR A 181 9.84 8.11 -10.62
CA THR A 181 10.98 8.20 -9.72
C THR A 181 12.29 7.98 -10.47
N LEU A 182 12.29 6.99 -11.36
CA LEU A 182 13.29 6.81 -12.39
C LEU A 182 12.96 7.72 -13.57
N HIS A 183 12.97 9.04 -13.37
CA HIS A 183 12.90 9.96 -14.52
C HIS A 183 13.93 9.48 -15.55
N PRO A 184 13.57 9.36 -16.85
CA PRO A 184 14.49 8.93 -17.90
C PRO A 184 15.87 9.61 -17.81
N ASP A 185 15.85 10.89 -17.40
CA ASP A 185 17.04 11.72 -17.22
C ASP A 185 17.82 11.41 -15.93
N ASN A 186 17.16 10.97 -14.85
CA ASN A 186 17.83 10.60 -13.59
C ASN A 186 18.59 9.27 -13.66
N MET A 187 18.20 8.40 -14.60
CA MET A 187 18.70 7.03 -14.71
C MET A 187 19.42 6.76 -16.02
N ALA A 188 19.50 7.75 -16.92
CA ALA A 188 19.99 7.61 -18.29
C ALA A 188 19.39 6.41 -19.06
N ALA A 189 18.21 5.94 -18.63
CA ALA A 189 17.61 4.68 -19.08
C ALA A 189 16.47 4.90 -20.08
N GLY A 190 16.11 6.16 -20.39
CA GLY A 190 15.04 6.45 -21.33
C GLY A 190 13.70 5.84 -20.88
N PRO A 191 12.82 5.47 -21.83
CA PRO A 191 11.57 4.75 -21.56
C PRO A 191 11.71 3.39 -20.85
N ALA A 192 12.92 2.83 -20.74
CA ALA A 192 13.15 1.53 -20.09
C ALA A 192 12.94 1.58 -18.57
N SER A 193 12.99 2.78 -17.95
CA SER A 193 12.69 2.96 -16.53
C SER A 193 11.25 2.62 -16.15
N TYR A 194 10.30 2.83 -17.08
CA TYR A 194 8.92 2.39 -16.94
C TYR A 194 8.81 0.86 -17.00
N GLY A 195 9.66 0.20 -17.79
CA GLY A 195 9.76 -1.27 -17.87
C GLY A 195 10.33 -1.92 -16.61
N LEU A 196 11.27 -1.27 -15.91
CA LEU A 196 11.80 -1.75 -14.62
C LEU A 196 10.72 -1.82 -13.52
N THR A 197 9.78 -0.89 -13.52
CA THR A 197 8.60 -0.93 -12.61
C THR A 197 7.75 -2.17 -12.88
N ASP A 198 7.51 -2.46 -14.17
CA ASP A 198 6.75 -3.63 -14.61
C ASP A 198 7.49 -4.94 -14.33
N SER A 199 8.81 -5.00 -14.58
CA SER A 199 9.65 -6.17 -14.33
C SER A 199 9.81 -6.48 -12.84
N MET A 200 10.12 -5.48 -12.01
CA MET A 200 10.19 -5.65 -10.55
C MET A 200 8.81 -5.97 -9.95
N GLY A 201 7.74 -5.55 -10.63
CA GLY A 201 6.37 -5.92 -10.31
C GLY A 201 5.99 -7.35 -10.66
N ARG A 202 6.40 -7.83 -11.84
CA ARG A 202 6.18 -9.20 -12.31
C ARG A 202 6.97 -10.24 -11.52
N MET A 203 8.04 -9.84 -10.84
CA MET A 203 8.76 -10.70 -9.89
C MET A 203 7.91 -11.12 -8.67
N HIS A 204 6.73 -10.51 -8.45
CA HIS A 204 5.94 -10.65 -7.22
C HIS A 204 4.73 -11.60 -7.31
N GLY A 205 4.79 -12.66 -8.11
CA GLY A 205 3.85 -13.80 -8.04
C GLY A 205 2.36 -13.43 -7.87
N ASP A 206 1.73 -13.01 -8.97
CA ASP A 206 0.31 -12.58 -9.05
C ASP A 206 -0.05 -11.29 -8.28
N ALA A 207 0.88 -10.35 -8.13
CA ALA A 207 0.52 -8.99 -7.72
C ALA A 207 -0.31 -8.31 -8.83
N GLN A 208 -1.63 -8.27 -8.66
CA GLN A 208 -2.51 -7.54 -9.56
C GLN A 208 -2.25 -6.03 -9.38
N PHE A 209 -1.54 -5.44 -10.33
CA PHE A 209 -1.34 -3.99 -10.35
C PHE A 209 -2.69 -3.33 -10.51
N ALA A 210 -3.17 -2.71 -9.44
CA ALA A 210 -4.19 -1.68 -9.52
C ALA A 210 -3.56 -0.44 -10.16
N GLY A 211 -3.21 -0.54 -11.45
CA GLY A 211 -2.80 0.53 -12.36
C GLY A 211 -1.48 1.21 -12.02
N SER A 212 -0.47 1.09 -12.88
CA SER A 212 0.69 1.99 -12.80
C SER A 212 0.40 3.25 -13.61
N SER A 213 0.63 4.46 -13.07
CA SER A 213 0.65 5.72 -13.86
C SER A 213 1.71 5.73 -14.96
N SER A 214 2.48 4.65 -15.14
CA SER A 214 3.39 4.49 -16.26
C SER A 214 2.69 4.00 -17.54
N VAL A 215 1.40 3.66 -17.49
CA VAL A 215 0.62 3.28 -18.67
C VAL A 215 -0.15 4.51 -19.15
N PRO A 216 0.11 5.04 -20.37
CA PRO A 216 -0.60 6.22 -20.90
C PRO A 216 -2.12 6.10 -20.82
N ALA A 217 -2.68 4.93 -21.11
CA ALA A 217 -4.11 4.66 -20.99
C ALA A 217 -4.63 4.63 -19.53
N HIS A 218 -3.80 4.25 -18.55
CA HIS A 218 -4.16 4.38 -17.13
C HIS A 218 -4.17 5.86 -16.71
N VAL A 219 -3.23 6.65 -17.21
CA VAL A 219 -3.22 8.12 -17.00
C VAL A 219 -4.43 8.78 -17.67
N GLU A 220 -4.81 8.33 -18.87
CA GLU A 220 -6.00 8.81 -19.57
C GLU A 220 -7.29 8.45 -18.83
N MET A 221 -7.40 7.22 -18.31
CA MET A 221 -8.50 6.80 -17.43
C MET A 221 -8.54 7.63 -16.14
N MET A 222 -7.39 7.86 -15.50
CA MET A 222 -7.30 8.75 -14.33
C MET A 222 -7.66 10.19 -14.67
N GLY A 223 -7.33 10.67 -15.88
CA GLY A 223 -7.70 11.99 -16.38
C GLY A 223 -9.19 12.12 -16.66
N LEU A 224 -9.81 11.08 -17.24
CA LEU A 224 -11.25 11.00 -17.49
C LEU A 224 -12.05 10.95 -16.18
N ILE A 225 -11.61 10.15 -15.22
CA ILE A 225 -12.26 10.00 -13.90
C ILE A 225 -11.91 11.18 -12.97
N GLY A 226 -10.75 11.81 -13.18
CA GLY A 226 -10.23 12.88 -12.32
C GLY A 226 -9.71 12.40 -10.96
N MET A 227 -9.38 11.10 -10.81
CA MET A 227 -8.98 10.51 -9.52
C MET A 227 -7.68 9.69 -9.59
N GLY A 228 -6.86 9.82 -8.55
CA GLY A 228 -5.69 8.98 -8.30
C GLY A 228 -6.05 7.56 -7.84
N ASN A 229 -5.13 6.59 -7.82
CA ASN A 229 -5.43 5.21 -7.40
C ASN A 229 -5.98 5.12 -5.96
N ASN A 230 -5.29 5.73 -4.98
CA ASN A 230 -5.78 5.72 -3.60
C ASN A 230 -7.16 6.41 -3.47
N PRO A 231 -7.39 7.61 -4.07
CA PRO A 231 -8.72 8.18 -4.18
C PRO A 231 -9.77 7.27 -4.84
N MET A 232 -9.43 6.53 -5.90
CA MET A 232 -10.35 5.59 -6.56
C MET A 232 -10.75 4.44 -5.64
N VAL A 233 -9.80 3.87 -4.87
CA VAL A 233 -10.11 2.88 -3.84
C VAL A 233 -11.00 3.49 -2.76
N GLY A 234 -10.66 4.69 -2.30
CA GLY A 234 -11.46 5.43 -1.31
C GLY A 234 -12.88 5.70 -1.77
N ALA A 235 -13.08 6.13 -3.01
CA ALA A 235 -14.40 6.32 -3.60
C ALA A 235 -15.17 4.99 -3.70
N THR A 236 -14.50 3.91 -4.10
CA THR A 236 -15.11 2.56 -4.17
C THR A 236 -15.61 2.12 -2.79
N VAL A 237 -14.77 2.26 -1.75
CA VAL A 237 -15.13 1.93 -0.37
C VAL A 237 -16.26 2.85 0.13
N ALA A 238 -16.16 4.16 -0.10
CA ALA A 238 -17.16 5.13 0.34
C ALA A 238 -18.54 4.87 -0.27
N CYS A 239 -18.61 4.62 -1.59
CA CYS A 239 -19.85 4.28 -2.26
C CYS A 239 -20.45 2.98 -1.72
N ALA A 240 -19.64 1.94 -1.52
CA ALA A 240 -20.11 0.66 -0.98
C ALA A 240 -20.65 0.81 0.46
N VAL A 241 -19.97 1.58 1.30
CA VAL A 241 -20.41 1.88 2.68
C VAL A 241 -21.71 2.67 2.67
N ALA A 242 -21.84 3.67 1.80
CA ALA A 242 -23.07 4.47 1.69
C ALA A 242 -24.28 3.62 1.28
N VAL A 243 -24.11 2.68 0.33
CA VAL A 243 -25.17 1.72 -0.03
C VAL A 243 -25.51 0.79 1.13
N TYR A 244 -24.49 0.28 1.83
CA TYR A 244 -24.70 -0.57 3.01
C TYR A 244 -25.47 0.14 4.12
N GLU A 245 -25.13 1.39 4.43
CA GLU A 245 -25.85 2.18 5.43
C GLU A 245 -27.27 2.53 4.98
N GLY A 246 -27.47 2.84 3.69
CA GLY A 246 -28.78 3.12 3.12
C GLY A 246 -29.71 1.91 3.01
N THR A 247 -29.18 0.69 3.13
CA THR A 247 -29.96 -0.57 3.10
C THR A 247 -30.23 -1.14 4.49
N LYS A 248 -29.81 -0.43 5.56
CA LYS A 248 -30.08 -0.80 6.96
C LYS A 248 -31.45 -0.34 7.50
N GLU A 249 -32.34 0.13 6.62
CA GLU A 249 -33.75 0.37 6.97
C GLU A 249 -34.47 -0.94 7.32
#